data_AF-A0A317GWJ0-F1
#
_entry.id   AF-A0A317GWJ0-F1
#
_cell.length_a   1.000
_cell.length_b   1.000
_cell.length_c   1.000
_cell.angle_alpha   90.00
_cell.angle_beta   90.00
_cell.angle_gamma   90.00
#
_symmetry.space_group_name_H-M   'P 1'
#
loop_
_entity.id
_entity.type
_entity.pdbx_description
1 polymer ?
#
loop_
_entity_poly.entity_id
_entity_poly.type
_entity_poly.pdbx_seq_one_letter_code
_entity_poly.pdbx_strand_id
1 'polypeptide(L)'
;MARALIEAGYATDIGDAFNRWIGPGRPGYIPRYKLAPDDAVRLVRSAYGVPTLAHPAGILRHVSAAEAQVIVPLVAAGMQGLECYYGDYDNQTVSHLLELAGKYQLIPTGGSDYHGPNMHPTPLGGRFVPTSALEQLRAQAAANRRQSAQRFVLPPAADPG
;
A
#
# COMPACT_ATOMS: atom_id res chain seq x y z
N MET A 1 19.08 6.75 -1.85
CA MET A 1 20.17 5.80 -1.49
C MET A 1 20.61 4.97 -2.68
N ALA A 2 19.74 4.16 -3.30
CA ALA A 2 20.11 3.34 -4.46
C ALA A 2 20.81 4.16 -5.58
N ARG A 3 20.27 5.32 -5.97
CA ARG A 3 20.90 6.23 -6.93
C ARG A 3 22.31 6.66 -6.53
N ALA A 4 22.53 7.04 -5.27
CA ALA A 4 23.86 7.44 -4.78
C ALA A 4 24.87 6.27 -4.81
N LEU A 5 24.43 5.03 -4.56
CA LEU A 5 25.29 3.84 -4.69
C LEU A 5 25.67 3.57 -6.15
N ILE A 6 24.77 3.83 -7.09
CA ILE A 6 25.03 3.72 -8.52
C ILE A 6 26.00 4.82 -8.97
N GLU A 7 25.71 6.08 -8.61
CA GLU A 7 26.55 7.24 -8.94
C GLU A 7 27.98 7.11 -8.39
N ALA A 8 28.14 6.51 -7.21
CA ALA A 8 29.44 6.25 -6.61
C ALA A 8 30.12 4.95 -7.09
N GLY A 9 29.51 4.22 -8.04
CA GLY A 9 30.08 3.00 -8.63
C GLY A 9 29.99 1.74 -7.77
N TYR A 10 29.24 1.76 -6.67
CA TYR A 10 29.05 0.61 -5.79
C TYR A 10 27.95 -0.36 -6.25
N ALA A 11 27.05 0.08 -7.14
CA ALA A 11 25.97 -0.73 -7.70
C ALA A 11 25.75 -0.45 -9.20
N THR A 12 25.32 -1.45 -9.97
CA THR A 12 25.08 -1.31 -11.42
C THR A 12 23.69 -0.77 -11.77
N ASP A 13 22.70 -1.07 -10.93
CA ASP A 13 21.32 -0.62 -11.07
C ASP A 13 20.60 -0.62 -9.70
N ILE A 14 19.32 -0.26 -9.69
CA ILE A 14 18.51 -0.20 -8.46
C ILE A 14 18.40 -1.57 -7.80
N GLY A 15 18.18 -2.63 -8.60
CA GLY A 15 18.08 -4.00 -8.10
C GLY A 15 19.38 -4.46 -7.46
N ASP A 16 20.51 -4.22 -8.10
CA ASP A 16 21.86 -4.51 -7.57
C ASP A 16 22.12 -3.77 -6.25
N ALA A 17 21.72 -2.50 -6.16
CA ALA A 17 21.84 -1.72 -4.94
C ALA A 17 21.07 -2.33 -3.76
N PHE A 18 19.81 -2.75 -3.97
CA PHE A 18 19.03 -3.45 -2.95
C PHE A 18 19.62 -4.84 -2.63
N ASN A 19 20.03 -5.59 -3.64
CA ASN A 19 20.50 -6.96 -3.46
C ASN A 19 21.84 -7.05 -2.73
N ARG A 20 22.73 -6.05 -2.88
CA ARG A 20 24.06 -6.09 -2.26
C ARG A 20 24.18 -5.26 -0.99
N TRP A 21 23.50 -4.11 -0.94
CA TRP A 21 23.82 -3.09 0.05
C TRP A 21 22.67 -2.74 0.99
N ILE A 22 21.49 -2.41 0.47
CA ILE A 22 20.44 -1.74 1.28
C ILE A 22 19.15 -2.55 1.44
N GLY A 23 19.06 -3.75 0.87
CA GLY A 23 17.95 -4.66 1.08
C GLY A 23 17.98 -5.35 2.45
N PRO A 24 16.90 -6.04 2.85
CA PRO A 24 16.85 -6.75 4.12
C PRO A 24 18.06 -7.68 4.34
N GLY A 25 18.72 -7.57 5.49
CA GLY A 25 19.90 -8.37 5.84
C GLY A 25 21.20 -7.98 5.14
N ARG A 26 21.22 -6.85 4.41
CA ARG A 26 22.43 -6.32 3.75
C ARG A 26 23.16 -5.28 4.61
N PRO A 27 24.44 -4.97 4.34
CA PRO A 27 25.27 -4.15 5.22
C PRO A 27 24.72 -2.75 5.57
N GLY A 28 23.95 -2.14 4.66
CA GLY A 28 23.31 -0.84 4.84
C GLY A 28 21.88 -0.92 5.37
N TYR A 29 21.36 -2.10 5.69
CA TYR A 29 20.01 -2.28 6.21
C TYR A 29 19.98 -2.10 7.72
N ILE A 30 19.31 -1.05 8.16
CA ILE A 30 18.99 -0.82 9.57
C ILE A 30 17.49 -1.06 9.73
N PRO A 31 17.05 -1.98 10.61
CA PRO A 31 15.63 -2.15 10.92
C PRO A 31 15.03 -0.81 11.35
N ARG A 32 13.95 -0.42 10.69
CA ARG A 32 13.20 0.80 11.03
C ARG A 32 11.95 0.37 11.77
N TYR A 33 11.51 1.19 12.73
CA TYR A 33 10.18 1.06 13.31
C TYR A 33 9.14 1.01 12.19
N LYS A 34 8.30 -0.03 12.21
CA LYS A 34 7.16 -0.19 11.33
C LYS A 34 5.91 -0.18 12.20
N LEU A 35 4.98 0.70 11.86
CA LEU A 35 3.65 0.68 12.45
C LEU A 35 2.94 -0.61 12.00
N ALA A 36 2.24 -1.29 12.91
CA ALA A 36 1.44 -2.44 12.53
C ALA A 36 0.37 -2.02 11.49
N PRO A 37 0.05 -2.86 10.49
CA PRO A 37 -0.90 -2.49 9.44
C PRO A 37 -2.28 -2.02 9.96
N ASP A 38 -2.82 -2.66 11.00
CA ASP A 38 -4.06 -2.26 11.64
C ASP A 38 -3.95 -0.92 12.39
N ASP A 39 -2.81 -0.65 13.01
CA ASP A 39 -2.53 0.66 13.61
C ASP A 39 -2.36 1.75 12.55
N ALA A 40 -1.81 1.44 11.38
CA ALA A 40 -1.74 2.38 10.26
C ALA A 40 -3.15 2.74 9.74
N VAL A 41 -4.05 1.76 9.68
CA VAL A 41 -5.47 1.98 9.36
C VAL A 41 -6.09 2.92 10.40
N ARG A 42 -5.94 2.61 11.70
CA ARG A 42 -6.48 3.43 12.80
C ARG A 42 -5.91 4.85 12.80
N LEU A 43 -4.62 5.01 12.53
CA LEU A 43 -3.97 6.31 12.40
C LEU A 43 -4.62 7.14 11.29
N VAL A 44 -4.76 6.59 10.08
CA VAL A 44 -5.38 7.31 8.95
C VAL A 44 -6.85 7.66 9.27
N ARG A 45 -7.59 6.75 9.91
CA ARG A 45 -8.97 6.99 10.38
C ARG A 45 -9.05 8.13 11.39
N SER A 46 -8.11 8.21 12.33
CA SER A 46 -8.05 9.28 13.33
C SER A 46 -7.86 10.67 12.71
N ALA A 47 -7.24 10.73 11.52
CA ALA A 47 -7.08 11.93 10.71
C ALA A 47 -8.21 12.14 9.69
N TYR A 48 -9.31 11.38 9.80
CA TYR A 48 -10.45 11.35 8.88
C TYR A 48 -10.11 10.96 7.44
N GLY A 49 -8.92 10.37 7.21
CA GLY A 49 -8.52 9.86 5.92
C GLY A 49 -9.27 8.59 5.55
N VAL A 50 -9.02 8.10 4.33
CA VAL A 50 -9.57 6.84 3.81
C VAL A 50 -8.41 5.85 3.70
N PRO A 51 -8.26 4.90 4.65
CA PRO A 51 -7.17 3.95 4.62
C PRO A 51 -7.38 2.95 3.47
N THR A 52 -6.34 2.81 2.64
CA THR A 52 -6.36 1.99 1.42
C THR A 52 -5.16 1.08 1.41
N LEU A 53 -5.38 -0.22 1.15
CA LEU A 53 -4.28 -1.17 0.96
C LEU A 53 -3.70 -1.04 -0.46
N ALA A 54 -2.46 -0.56 -0.54
CA ALA A 54 -1.74 -0.36 -1.80
C ALA A 54 -1.16 -1.66 -2.36
N HIS A 55 -1.22 -1.79 -3.69
CA HIS A 55 -0.67 -2.83 -4.55
C HIS A 55 -0.60 -4.22 -3.87
N PRO A 56 -1.77 -4.79 -3.51
CA PRO A 56 -1.85 -5.94 -2.63
C PRO A 56 -1.48 -7.26 -3.31
N ALA A 57 -1.39 -7.34 -4.64
CA ALA A 57 -1.19 -8.60 -5.35
C ALA A 57 0.10 -9.33 -4.93
N GLY A 58 1.15 -8.60 -4.54
CA GLY A 58 2.40 -9.20 -4.06
C GLY A 58 2.25 -9.97 -2.74
N ILE A 59 1.33 -9.53 -1.87
CA ILE A 59 1.07 -10.14 -0.55
C ILE A 59 -0.17 -11.05 -0.55
N LEU A 60 -1.06 -10.90 -1.53
CA LEU A 60 -2.30 -11.68 -1.67
C LEU A 60 -2.18 -12.87 -2.63
N ARG A 61 -0.98 -13.23 -3.09
CA ARG A 61 -0.77 -14.26 -4.12
C ARG A 61 -1.52 -15.57 -3.81
N HIS A 62 -2.64 -15.78 -4.50
CA HIS A 62 -3.36 -17.04 -4.76
C HIS A 62 -3.73 -17.95 -3.57
N VAL A 63 -3.82 -17.46 -2.34
CA VAL A 63 -4.29 -18.28 -1.21
C VAL A 63 -5.48 -17.62 -0.54
N SER A 64 -6.58 -18.37 -0.38
CA SER A 64 -7.71 -17.97 0.47
C SER A 64 -7.28 -17.59 1.90
N ALA A 65 -6.15 -18.12 2.37
CA ALA A 65 -5.52 -17.75 3.63
C ALA A 65 -5.07 -16.28 3.68
N ALA A 66 -4.66 -15.68 2.55
CA ALA A 66 -4.21 -14.29 2.52
C ALA A 66 -5.37 -13.30 2.78
N GLU A 67 -6.58 -13.65 2.33
CA GLU A 67 -7.79 -12.88 2.65
C GLU A 67 -8.05 -12.86 4.17
N ALA A 68 -8.00 -14.03 4.82
CA ALA A 68 -8.20 -14.16 6.25
C ALA A 68 -7.08 -13.52 7.09
N GLN A 69 -5.84 -13.55 6.61
CA GLN A 69 -4.67 -13.05 7.35
C GLN A 69 -4.41 -11.56 7.14
N VAL A 70 -4.80 -11.00 5.99
CA VAL A 70 -4.50 -9.60 5.64
C VAL A 70 -5.76 -8.75 5.55
N ILE A 71 -6.72 -9.14 4.71
CA ILE A 71 -7.88 -8.28 4.43
C ILE A 71 -8.81 -8.20 5.63
N VAL A 72 -9.19 -9.33 6.23
CA VAL A 72 -10.15 -9.36 7.34
C VAL A 72 -9.70 -8.50 8.54
N PRO A 73 -8.46 -8.60 9.04
CA PRO A 73 -7.99 -7.75 10.14
C PRO A 73 -7.99 -6.25 9.78
N LEU A 74 -7.62 -5.91 8.55
CA LEU A 74 -7.57 -4.51 8.11
C LEU A 74 -8.98 -3.92 7.95
N VAL A 75 -9.93 -4.69 7.40
CA VAL A 75 -11.34 -4.31 7.35
C VAL A 75 -11.88 -4.11 8.76
N ALA A 76 -11.60 -5.03 9.69
CA ALA A 76 -11.99 -4.92 11.09
C ALA A 76 -11.38 -3.68 11.79
N ALA A 77 -10.16 -3.28 11.40
CA ALA A 77 -9.52 -2.06 11.87
C ALA A 77 -10.09 -0.77 11.24
N GLY A 78 -10.93 -0.88 10.20
CA GLY A 78 -11.58 0.23 9.53
C GLY A 78 -10.98 0.62 8.17
N MET A 79 -10.33 -0.30 7.46
CA MET A 79 -9.90 -0.10 6.08
C MET A 79 -11.10 0.17 5.16
N GLN A 80 -10.94 1.04 4.16
CA GLN A 80 -12.04 1.52 3.32
C GLN A 80 -11.72 1.50 1.83
N GLY A 81 -10.48 1.22 1.44
CA GLY A 81 -10.08 1.12 0.04
C GLY A 81 -9.15 -0.07 -0.21
N LEU A 82 -9.16 -0.54 -1.45
CA LEU A 82 -8.27 -1.58 -1.95
C LEU A 82 -7.76 -1.16 -3.34
N GLU A 83 -6.45 -1.18 -3.54
CA GLU A 83 -5.89 -0.86 -4.86
C GLU A 83 -6.09 -2.02 -5.82
N CYS A 84 -7.02 -1.85 -6.76
CA CYS A 84 -7.35 -2.84 -7.79
C CYS A 84 -6.69 -2.51 -9.13
N TYR A 85 -6.42 -1.23 -9.39
CA TYR A 85 -5.84 -0.76 -10.65
C TYR A 85 -4.40 -0.28 -10.43
N TYR A 86 -3.44 -1.19 -10.61
CA TYR A 86 -2.03 -0.90 -10.40
C TYR A 86 -1.17 -1.43 -11.54
N GLY A 87 -0.12 -0.68 -11.86
CA GLY A 87 1.07 -1.22 -12.52
C GLY A 87 0.81 -2.13 -13.72
N ASP A 88 1.44 -3.29 -13.64
CA ASP A 88 1.40 -4.43 -14.55
C ASP A 88 0.34 -5.48 -14.18
N TYR A 89 -0.63 -5.15 -13.32
CA TYR A 89 -1.71 -6.10 -12.98
C TYR A 89 -2.46 -6.50 -14.25
N ASP A 90 -2.48 -7.81 -14.50
CA ASP A 90 -3.25 -8.44 -15.56
C ASP A 90 -4.75 -8.41 -15.24
N ASN A 91 -5.57 -8.72 -16.24
CA ASN A 91 -7.02 -8.67 -16.11
C ASN A 91 -7.55 -9.63 -15.03
N GLN A 92 -6.86 -10.76 -14.81
CA GLN A 92 -7.24 -11.74 -13.79
C GLN A 92 -7.01 -11.17 -12.38
N THR A 93 -5.86 -10.56 -12.14
CA THR A 93 -5.53 -9.90 -10.86
C THR A 93 -6.49 -8.76 -10.57
N VAL A 94 -6.76 -7.90 -11.56
CA VAL A 94 -7.73 -6.80 -11.41
C VAL A 94 -9.12 -7.35 -11.07
N SER A 95 -9.59 -8.36 -11.80
CA SER A 95 -10.92 -8.95 -11.58
C SER A 95 -11.04 -9.53 -10.18
N HIS A 96 -10.04 -10.29 -9.74
CA HIS A 96 -10.01 -10.86 -8.39
C HIS A 96 -10.02 -9.79 -7.29
N LEU A 97 -9.23 -8.71 -7.45
CA LEU A 97 -9.22 -7.61 -6.49
C LEU A 97 -10.54 -6.82 -6.46
N LEU A 98 -11.21 -6.69 -7.61
CA LEU A 98 -12.55 -6.08 -7.68
C LEU A 98 -13.61 -6.95 -6.98
N GLU A 99 -13.53 -8.28 -7.10
CA GLU A 99 -14.39 -9.20 -6.34
C GLU A 99 -14.19 -9.05 -4.84
N LEU A 100 -12.93 -9.00 -4.38
CA LEU A 100 -12.61 -8.75 -2.96
C LEU A 100 -13.10 -7.38 -2.50
N ALA A 101 -12.90 -6.34 -3.31
CA ALA A 101 -13.39 -5.00 -3.00
C ALA A 101 -14.92 -5.00 -2.84
N GLY A 102 -15.64 -5.66 -3.75
CA GLY A 102 -17.09 -5.83 -3.65
C GLY A 102 -17.52 -6.61 -2.41
N LYS A 103 -16.87 -7.74 -2.12
CA LYS A 103 -17.15 -8.60 -0.96
C LYS A 103 -17.04 -7.85 0.38
N TYR A 104 -16.03 -6.99 0.52
CA TYR A 104 -15.75 -6.25 1.75
C TYR A 104 -16.23 -4.78 1.73
N GLN A 105 -16.98 -4.38 0.70
CA GLN A 105 -17.47 -3.00 0.53
C GLN A 105 -16.34 -1.95 0.54
N LEU A 106 -15.21 -2.29 -0.07
CA LEU A 106 -14.05 -1.42 -0.21
C LEU A 106 -14.11 -0.63 -1.51
N ILE A 107 -13.62 0.61 -1.46
CA ILE A 107 -13.50 1.46 -2.64
C ILE A 107 -12.36 0.92 -3.53
N PRO A 108 -12.62 0.59 -4.81
CA PRO A 108 -11.59 0.09 -5.71
C PRO A 108 -10.72 1.25 -6.22
N THR A 109 -9.55 1.43 -5.64
CA THR A 109 -8.62 2.52 -5.98
C THR A 109 -7.57 2.10 -7.00
N GLY A 110 -6.77 3.05 -7.45
CA GLY A 110 -5.67 2.80 -8.37
C GLY A 110 -4.61 3.88 -8.37
N GLY A 111 -3.44 3.54 -8.90
CA GLY A 111 -2.26 4.39 -8.89
C GLY A 111 -1.19 3.88 -9.85
N SER A 112 -0.30 4.80 -10.24
CA SER A 112 0.86 4.47 -11.10
C SER A 112 2.09 4.05 -10.31
N ASP A 113 2.13 4.38 -9.01
CA ASP A 113 3.32 4.30 -8.16
C ASP A 113 4.58 4.87 -8.83
N TYR A 114 4.40 6.04 -9.45
CA TYR A 114 5.41 6.67 -10.27
C TYR A 114 6.58 7.20 -9.42
N HIS A 115 7.76 6.66 -9.68
CA HIS A 115 9.01 7.02 -8.99
C HIS A 115 9.99 7.81 -9.88
N GLY A 116 9.54 8.36 -10.99
CA GLY A 116 10.37 9.07 -11.96
C GLY A 116 10.66 8.27 -13.23
N PRO A 117 11.30 8.90 -14.24
CA PRO A 117 11.58 8.27 -15.51
C PRO A 117 12.44 7.01 -15.33
N ASN A 118 12.08 5.94 -16.05
CA ASN A 118 12.80 4.66 -16.08
C ASN A 118 12.94 3.94 -14.73
N MET A 119 12.15 4.28 -13.70
CA MET A 119 12.20 3.61 -12.38
C MET A 119 11.01 2.69 -12.10
N HIS A 120 9.87 2.91 -12.77
CA HIS A 120 8.68 2.07 -12.67
C HIS A 120 8.10 1.86 -14.08
N PRO A 121 7.56 0.67 -14.44
CA PRO A 121 7.05 0.40 -15.79
C PRO A 121 5.84 1.27 -16.15
N THR A 122 5.13 1.80 -15.16
CA THR A 122 3.93 2.61 -15.38
C THR A 122 4.25 4.10 -15.28
N PRO A 123 4.04 4.89 -16.36
CA PRO A 123 4.24 6.33 -16.32
C PRO A 123 3.18 6.99 -15.44
N LEU A 124 3.43 8.25 -15.05
CA LEU A 124 2.44 9.05 -14.32
C LEU A 124 1.14 9.14 -15.12
N GLY A 125 0.02 8.76 -14.50
CA GLY A 125 -1.29 8.69 -15.18
C GLY A 125 -1.42 7.55 -16.20
N GLY A 126 -0.43 6.65 -16.30
CA GLY A 126 -0.40 5.55 -17.26
C GLY A 126 -1.32 4.38 -16.93
N ARG A 127 -1.90 4.34 -15.72
CA ARG A 127 -2.89 3.33 -15.34
C ARG A 127 -4.27 3.97 -15.32
N PHE A 128 -5.21 3.33 -16.01
CA PHE A 128 -6.62 3.71 -15.94
C PHE A 128 -7.16 3.45 -14.53
N VAL A 129 -7.87 4.43 -13.99
CA VAL A 129 -8.63 4.34 -12.74
C VAL A 129 -9.99 4.98 -12.99
N PRO A 130 -11.12 4.32 -12.68
CA PRO A 130 -12.43 4.92 -12.83
C PRO A 130 -12.56 6.21 -12.03
N THR A 131 -13.18 7.25 -12.62
CA THR A 131 -13.46 8.52 -11.92
C THR A 131 -14.31 8.31 -10.67
N SER A 132 -15.17 7.29 -10.67
CA SER A 132 -15.97 6.92 -9.51
C SER A 132 -15.15 6.57 -8.28
N ALA A 133 -13.90 6.07 -8.43
CA ALA A 133 -13.01 5.83 -7.30
C ALA A 133 -12.67 7.15 -6.57
N LEU A 134 -12.38 8.23 -7.32
CA LEU A 134 -12.13 9.55 -6.74
C LEU A 134 -13.37 10.13 -6.05
N GLU A 135 -14.54 9.98 -6.66
CA GLU A 135 -15.81 10.43 -6.10
C GLU A 135 -16.13 9.70 -4.79
N GLN A 136 -15.98 8.38 -4.78
CA GLN A 136 -16.17 7.55 -3.59
C GLN A 136 -15.16 7.91 -2.48
N LEU A 137 -13.88 8.10 -2.81
CA LEU A 137 -12.87 8.54 -1.84
C LEU A 137 -13.22 9.90 -1.23
N ARG A 138 -13.67 10.86 -2.03
CA ARG A 138 -14.11 12.18 -1.55
C ARG A 138 -15.34 12.08 -0.65
N ALA A 139 -16.34 11.32 -1.06
CA ALA A 139 -17.56 11.10 -0.27
C ALA A 139 -17.24 10.40 1.05
N GLN A 140 -16.37 9.39 1.02
CA GLN A 140 -15.98 8.64 2.22
C GLN A 140 -15.16 9.49 3.18
N ALA A 141 -14.22 10.30 2.69
CA ALA A 141 -13.48 11.25 3.52
C ALA A 141 -14.42 12.28 4.18
N ALA A 142 -15.43 12.77 3.45
CA ALA A 142 -16.44 13.67 4.01
C ALA A 142 -17.31 12.98 5.08
N ALA A 143 -17.68 11.71 4.87
CA ALA A 143 -18.40 10.91 5.86
C ALA A 143 -17.55 10.68 7.12
N ASN A 144 -16.25 10.42 6.97
CA ASN A 144 -15.34 10.20 8.11
C ASN A 144 -15.25 11.43 9.02
N ARG A 145 -15.26 12.64 8.46
CA ARG A 145 -15.25 13.91 9.22
C ARG A 145 -16.52 14.14 10.05
N ARG A 146 -17.64 13.50 9.70
CA ARG A 146 -18.91 13.61 10.45
C ARG A 146 -18.93 12.68 11.67
N GLN A 147 -18.00 11.74 11.74
CA GLN A 147 -17.86 10.83 12.88
C GLN A 147 -17.01 11.49 13.97
N SER A 148 -17.24 11.13 15.23
CA SER A 148 -16.39 11.60 16.32
C SER A 148 -14.95 11.12 16.12
N ALA A 149 -13.98 12.04 16.29
CA ALA A 149 -12.57 11.72 16.18
C ALA A 149 -12.19 10.65 17.20
N GLN A 150 -11.72 9.50 16.75
CA GLN A 150 -11.09 8.55 17.64
C GLN A 150 -9.66 9.03 17.88
N ARG A 151 -9.31 9.30 19.14
CA ARG A 151 -7.94 9.64 19.51
C ARG A 151 -7.04 8.44 19.26
N PHE A 152 -6.07 8.58 18.37
CA PHE A 152 -5.02 7.59 18.17
C PHE A 152 -3.77 7.97 18.98
N VAL A 153 -3.16 6.97 19.62
CA VAL A 153 -1.87 7.11 20.31
C VAL A 153 -0.92 6.16 19.62
N LEU A 154 0.23 6.67 19.19
CA LEU A 154 1.24 5.84 18.54
C LEU A 154 1.67 4.72 19.51
N PRO A 155 1.55 3.45 19.13
CA PRO A 155 2.02 2.36 19.96
C PRO A 155 3.55 2.42 20.09
N PRO A 156 4.11 1.94 21.22
CA PRO A 156 5.55 1.90 21.39
C PRO A 156 6.21 1.10 20.26
N ALA A 157 7.49 1.34 20.02
CA ALA A 157 8.26 0.50 19.12
C ALA A 157 8.17 -0.96 19.59
N ALA A 158 7.76 -1.86 18.70
CA ALA A 158 7.88 -3.29 18.96
C ALA A 158 9.35 -3.59 19.21
N ASP A 159 9.64 -4.27 20.33
CA ASP A 159 11.00 -4.67 20.69
C ASP A 159 11.56 -5.55 19.56
N PRO A 160 12.70 -5.20 18.94
CA PRO A 160 13.34 -6.04 17.95
C PRO A 160 14.00 -7.22 18.67
N GLY A 161 13.18 -8.20 19.07
CA GLY A 161 13.64 -9.45 19.66
C GLY A 161 14.69 -10.15 18.81
#